data_AF-A0A381WA27-F1
#
_entry.id   AF-A0A381WA27-F1
#
_cell.length_a   1.000
_cell.length_b   1.000
_cell.length_c   1.000
_cell.angle_alpha   90.00
_cell.angle_beta   90.00
_cell.angle_gamma   90.00
#
_symmetry.space_group_name_H-M   'P 1'
#
loop_
_entity.id
_entity.type
_entity.pdbx_description
1 polymer ?
#
loop_
_entity_poly.entity_id
_entity_poly.type
_entity_poly.pdbx_seq_one_letter_code
_entity_poly.pdbx_strand_id
1 'polypeptide(L)'
;MKKVQFNSNLSPFLFIAPQLVIILIFLYWPIIQTFTDAFTAQDPFGFSKTFVWFDNFELVITDPAYLRSFKFTLIYIFVITLVTGSLGLLLAVQANSVIHGKSAYKTLLIWPYAIAPAVVGVTANYFFSERLGLLYSFFNDLWGFNWMNSVSDAYIYVMIAGSWKQISANFIFFLAGL
;
A
#
# COMPACT_ATOMS: atom_id res chain seq x y z
N MET A 1 17.16 35.06 -18.76
CA MET A 1 16.97 34.61 -17.36
C MET A 1 18.35 34.46 -16.71
N LYS A 2 18.73 35.35 -15.77
CA LYS A 2 20.01 35.24 -15.04
C LYS A 2 19.90 34.06 -14.07
N LYS A 3 20.71 33.01 -14.26
CA LYS A 3 20.85 31.93 -13.27
C LYS A 3 21.59 32.51 -12.07
N VAL A 4 20.86 32.79 -10.99
CA VAL A 4 21.44 33.16 -9.70
C VAL A 4 22.07 31.90 -9.12
N GLN A 5 23.33 31.65 -9.47
CA GLN A 5 24.12 30.61 -8.81
C GLN A 5 24.61 31.22 -7.49
N PHE A 6 24.11 30.70 -6.37
CA PHE A 6 24.64 31.03 -5.05
C PHE A 6 26.11 30.60 -5.00
N ASN A 7 27.03 31.57 -4.88
CA ASN A 7 28.48 31.36 -4.88
C ASN A 7 29.01 30.80 -3.54
N SER A 8 28.12 30.28 -2.69
CA SER A 8 28.45 29.72 -1.37
C SER A 8 28.18 28.22 -1.36
N ASN A 9 29.25 27.43 -1.33
CA ASN A 9 29.17 25.96 -1.33
C ASN A 9 28.44 25.38 -0.10
N LEU A 10 28.24 26.15 0.97
CA LEU A 10 27.71 25.69 2.26
C LEU A 10 26.25 26.12 2.53
N SER A 11 25.75 27.18 1.89
CA SER A 11 24.39 27.68 2.16
C SER A 11 23.27 26.73 1.75
N PRO A 12 23.35 26.01 0.60
CA PRO A 12 22.36 25.00 0.24
C PRO A 12 22.30 23.85 1.25
N PHE A 13 23.46 23.44 1.81
CA PHE A 13 23.53 22.37 2.81
C PHE A 13 22.84 22.76 4.12
N LEU A 14 22.94 24.03 4.54
CA LEU A 14 22.28 24.49 5.75
C LEU A 14 20.74 24.49 5.63
N PHE A 15 20.20 24.76 4.44
CA PHE A 15 18.76 24.72 4.20
C PHE A 15 18.19 23.29 4.18
N ILE A 16 18.96 22.31 3.71
CA ILE A 16 18.54 20.90 3.72
C ILE A 16 18.87 20.19 5.03
N ALA A 17 19.78 20.74 5.85
CA ALA A 17 20.27 20.10 7.07
C ALA A 17 19.15 19.69 8.05
N PRO A 18 18.12 20.51 8.36
CA PRO A 18 17.04 20.10 9.26
C PRO A 18 16.28 18.87 8.74
N GLN A 19 15.99 18.82 7.44
CA GLN A 19 15.33 17.69 6.79
C GLN A 19 16.21 16.44 6.83
N LEU A 20 17.51 16.58 6.54
CA LEU A 20 18.46 15.46 6.59
C LEU A 20 18.61 14.89 8.00
N VAL A 21 18.66 15.75 9.03
CA VAL A 21 18.73 15.32 10.43
C VAL A 21 17.50 14.49 10.80
N ILE A 22 16.30 14.94 10.42
CA ILE A 22 15.07 14.19 10.66
C ILE A 22 15.11 12.82 9.94
N ILE A 23 15.50 12.79 8.67
CA ILE A 23 15.61 11.53 7.92
C ILE A 23 16.64 10.59 8.57
N LEU A 24 17.79 11.09 8.99
CA LEU A 24 18.83 10.26 9.62
C LEU A 24 18.35 9.64 10.94
N ILE A 25 17.71 10.44 11.79
CA ILE A 25 17.26 9.98 13.12
C ILE A 25 16.03 9.08 13.04
N PHE A 26 15.06 9.41 12.19
CA PHE A 26 13.77 8.71 12.19
C PHE A 26 13.64 7.63 11.11
N LEU A 27 14.51 7.62 10.09
CA LEU A 27 14.50 6.61 9.04
C LEU A 27 15.75 5.73 9.09
N TYR A 28 16.96 6.32 8.97
CA TYR A 28 18.18 5.52 8.84
C TYR A 28 18.59 4.84 10.14
N TRP A 29 18.47 5.52 11.28
CA TRP A 29 18.76 4.94 12.57
C TRP A 29 17.95 3.66 12.87
N PRO A 30 16.60 3.65 12.77
CA PRO A 30 15.83 2.42 12.99
C PRO A 30 16.07 1.35 11.92
N ILE A 31 16.43 1.71 10.68
CA ILE A 31 16.85 0.73 9.66
C ILE A 31 18.10 -0.01 10.10
N ILE A 32 19.11 0.71 10.61
CA ILE A 32 20.35 0.09 11.10
C ILE A 32 20.04 -0.80 12.31
N GLN A 33 19.18 -0.34 13.22
CA GLN A 33 18.74 -1.16 14.37
C GLN A 33 18.06 -2.45 13.91
N THR A 34 17.10 -2.35 12.99
CA THR A 34 16.37 -3.52 12.44
C THR A 34 17.33 -4.46 11.72
N PHE A 35 18.32 -3.93 11.01
CA PHE A 35 19.34 -4.74 10.35
C PHE A 35 20.18 -5.50 11.37
N THR A 36 20.61 -4.86 12.46
CA THR A 36 21.32 -5.58 13.54
C THR A 36 20.43 -6.59 14.25
N ASP A 37 19.16 -6.25 14.47
CA ASP A 37 18.20 -7.13 15.14
C ASP A 37 17.91 -8.38 14.31
N ALA A 38 17.95 -8.30 12.97
CA ALA A 38 17.79 -9.45 12.08
C ALA A 38 18.83 -10.56 12.32
N PHE A 39 20.02 -10.24 12.82
CA PHE A 39 21.08 -11.21 13.15
C PHE A 39 21.12 -11.58 14.64
N THR A 40 20.22 -11.05 15.46
CA THR A 40 20.16 -11.33 16.90
C THR A 40 18.84 -12.01 17.28
N ALA A 41 18.90 -12.98 18.18
CA ALA A 41 17.73 -13.48 18.88
C ALA A 41 17.56 -12.69 20.18
N GLN A 42 16.41 -12.05 20.33
CA GLN A 42 16.04 -11.27 21.49
C GLN A 42 14.90 -11.98 22.24
N ASP A 43 15.01 -12.04 23.57
CA ASP A 43 13.92 -12.52 24.43
C ASP A 43 12.64 -11.67 24.20
N PRO A 44 11.43 -12.24 24.26
CA PRO A 44 10.17 -11.49 24.19
C PRO A 44 10.11 -10.23 25.07
N PHE A 45 10.83 -10.21 26.20
CA PHE A 45 10.89 -9.08 27.12
C PHE A 45 12.17 -8.23 26.99
N GLY A 46 13.07 -8.56 26.07
CA GLY A 46 14.27 -7.79 25.76
C GLY A 46 15.39 -7.84 26.79
N PHE A 47 15.31 -8.76 27.77
CA PHE A 47 16.32 -8.88 28.83
C PHE A 47 17.64 -9.49 28.36
N SER A 48 17.64 -10.22 27.25
CA SER A 48 18.85 -10.77 26.65
C SER A 48 18.79 -10.67 25.12
N LYS A 49 19.95 -10.39 24.51
CA LYS A 49 20.18 -10.46 23.07
C LYS A 49 21.35 -11.40 22.83
N THR A 50 21.16 -12.39 21.96
CA THR A 50 22.20 -13.32 21.52
C THR A 50 22.39 -13.17 20.03
N PHE A 51 23.63 -13.18 19.55
CA PHE A 51 23.91 -13.07 18.12
C PHE A 51 23.81 -14.46 17.49
N VAL A 52 22.87 -14.63 16.54
CA VAL A 52 22.49 -15.92 15.94
C VAL A 52 22.79 -16.00 14.44
N TRP A 53 23.57 -15.05 13.91
CA TRP A 53 23.94 -14.98 12.50
C TRP A 53 22.72 -15.13 11.55
N PHE A 54 22.58 -16.28 10.89
CA PHE A 54 21.56 -16.52 9.87
C PHE A 54 20.37 -17.37 10.33
N ASP A 55 20.34 -17.82 11.59
CA ASP A 55 19.30 -18.74 12.08
C ASP A 55 17.89 -18.16 11.93
N ASN A 56 17.74 -16.85 12.14
CA ASN A 56 16.47 -16.13 11.93
C ASN A 56 15.99 -16.19 10.47
N PHE A 57 16.92 -16.13 9.51
CA PHE A 57 16.58 -16.20 8.09
C PHE A 57 16.19 -17.61 7.67
N GLU A 58 16.91 -18.63 8.17
CA GLU A 58 16.55 -20.03 7.93
C GLU A 58 15.17 -20.34 8.50
N LEU A 59 14.88 -19.90 9.72
CA LEU A 59 13.57 -20.06 10.36
C LEU A 59 12.44 -19.44 9.50
N VAL A 60 12.63 -18.22 9.00
CA VAL A 60 11.62 -17.52 8.21
C VAL A 60 11.43 -18.17 6.83
N ILE A 61 12.51 -18.58 6.16
CA ILE A 61 12.44 -19.16 4.82
C ILE A 61 11.91 -20.60 4.85
N THR A 62 12.11 -21.33 5.95
CA THR A 62 11.59 -22.70 6.11
C THR A 62 10.16 -22.75 6.65
N ASP A 63 9.66 -21.67 7.25
CA ASP A 63 8.30 -21.59 7.78
C ASP A 63 7.24 -21.63 6.65
N PRO A 64 6.41 -22.69 6.57
CA PRO A 64 5.35 -22.79 5.57
C PRO A 64 4.29 -21.67 5.68
N ALA A 65 4.05 -21.12 6.87
CA ALA A 65 3.10 -20.03 7.08
C ALA A 65 3.64 -18.71 6.51
N TYR A 66 4.92 -18.43 6.73
CA TYR A 66 5.61 -17.30 6.11
C TYR A 66 5.61 -17.41 4.59
N LEU A 67 6.04 -18.55 4.04
CA LEU A 67 6.07 -18.76 2.59
C LEU A 67 4.69 -18.61 1.93
N ARG A 68 3.62 -19.07 2.60
CA ARG A 68 2.24 -18.88 2.13
C ARG A 68 1.86 -17.40 2.08
N SER A 69 2.18 -16.66 3.13
CA SER A 69 1.89 -15.21 3.25
C SER A 69 2.71 -14.40 2.25
N PHE A 70 3.97 -14.76 2.04
CA PHE A 70 4.85 -14.19 1.04
C PHE A 70 4.32 -14.39 -0.38
N LYS A 71 3.93 -15.63 -0.72
CA LYS A 71 3.32 -15.94 -2.03
C LYS A 71 2.03 -15.16 -2.25
N PHE A 72 1.16 -15.08 -1.24
CA PHE A 72 -0.05 -14.25 -1.32
C PHE A 72 0.29 -12.79 -1.56
N THR A 73 1.27 -12.25 -0.84
CA THR A 73 1.68 -10.85 -0.98
C THR A 73 2.21 -10.53 -2.38
N LEU A 74 3.01 -11.42 -2.96
CA LEU A 74 3.49 -11.28 -4.34
C LEU A 74 2.34 -11.28 -5.36
N ILE A 75 1.41 -12.22 -5.23
CA ILE A 75 0.22 -12.29 -6.10
C ILE A 75 -0.63 -11.03 -5.91
N TYR A 76 -0.84 -10.61 -4.66
CA TYR A 76 -1.61 -9.43 -4.30
C TYR A 76 -1.02 -8.17 -4.94
N ILE A 77 0.29 -7.92 -4.78
CA ILE A 77 0.96 -6.75 -5.38
C ILE A 77 0.86 -6.78 -6.90
N PHE A 78 1.10 -7.92 -7.54
CA PHE A 78 1.03 -8.01 -8.99
C PHE A 78 -0.39 -7.73 -9.51
N VAL A 79 -1.40 -8.39 -8.94
CA VAL A 79 -2.79 -8.25 -9.36
C VAL A 79 -3.31 -6.85 -9.06
N ILE A 80 -3.04 -6.31 -7.86
CA ILE A 80 -3.54 -4.98 -7.49
C ILE A 80 -2.92 -3.89 -8.36
N THR A 81 -1.61 -3.96 -8.64
CA THR A 81 -0.95 -2.99 -9.52
C THR A 81 -1.51 -3.06 -10.93
N LEU A 82 -1.72 -4.25 -11.48
CA LEU A 82 -2.29 -4.42 -12.81
C LEU A 82 -3.73 -3.90 -12.86
N VAL A 83 -4.62 -4.38 -11.99
CA VAL A 83 -6.04 -4.00 -11.98
C VAL A 83 -6.21 -2.51 -11.75
N THR A 84 -5.58 -1.96 -10.72
CA THR A 84 -5.76 -0.55 -10.37
C THR A 84 -5.01 0.39 -11.29
N GLY A 85 -3.88 -0.05 -11.85
CA GLY A 85 -3.14 0.69 -12.86
C GLY A 85 -3.93 0.79 -14.17
N SER A 86 -4.42 -0.33 -14.67
CA SER A 86 -5.23 -0.38 -15.90
C SER A 86 -6.55 0.39 -15.76
N LEU A 87 -7.28 0.20 -14.66
CA LEU A 87 -8.53 0.94 -14.43
C LEU A 87 -8.28 2.42 -14.19
N GLY A 88 -7.25 2.79 -13.42
CA GLY A 88 -6.88 4.18 -13.17
C GLY A 88 -6.50 4.91 -14.46
N LEU A 89 -5.71 4.26 -15.33
CA LEU A 89 -5.33 4.80 -16.64
C LEU A 89 -6.53 4.93 -17.57
N LEU A 90 -7.39 3.90 -17.64
CA LEU A 90 -8.61 3.94 -18.45
C LEU A 90 -9.48 5.13 -18.03
N LEU A 91 -9.74 5.28 -16.73
CA LEU A 91 -10.51 6.40 -16.20
C LEU A 91 -9.83 7.75 -16.51
N ALA A 92 -8.51 7.85 -16.40
CA ALA A 92 -7.76 9.07 -16.66
C ALA A 92 -7.86 9.53 -18.12
N VAL A 93 -7.71 8.59 -19.07
CA VAL A 93 -7.87 8.87 -20.51
C VAL A 93 -9.28 9.32 -20.82
N GLN A 94 -10.28 8.61 -20.31
CA GLN A 94 -11.69 8.99 -20.49
C GLN A 94 -11.97 10.37 -19.91
N ALA A 95 -11.55 10.63 -18.66
CA ALA A 95 -11.71 11.91 -17.99
C ALA A 95 -10.99 13.07 -18.70
N ASN A 96 -9.90 12.80 -19.41
CA ASN A 96 -9.19 13.85 -20.14
C ASN A 96 -9.98 14.32 -21.37
N SER A 97 -10.68 13.39 -22.03
CA SER A 97 -11.50 13.63 -23.21
C SER A 97 -12.86 14.30 -22.92
N VAL A 98 -13.28 14.37 -21.65
CA VAL A 98 -14.56 14.98 -21.25
C VAL A 98 -14.54 16.50 -21.50
N ILE A 99 -15.49 16.98 -22.31
CA ILE A 99 -15.63 18.40 -22.67
C ILE A 99 -16.56 19.14 -21.69
N HIS A 100 -17.67 18.53 -21.27
CA HIS A 100 -18.66 19.13 -20.37
C HIS A 100 -18.62 18.46 -18.98
N GLY A 101 -18.60 19.25 -17.90
CA GLY A 101 -18.60 18.70 -16.53
C GLY A 101 -17.27 18.10 -16.05
N LYS A 102 -16.15 18.39 -16.74
CA LYS A 102 -14.79 17.86 -16.45
C LYS A 102 -14.39 18.01 -14.97
N SER A 103 -14.75 19.12 -14.33
CA SER A 103 -14.43 19.38 -12.91
C SER A 103 -15.18 18.44 -11.95
N ALA A 104 -16.49 18.26 -12.16
CA ALA A 104 -17.30 17.38 -11.32
C ALA A 104 -16.87 15.91 -11.48
N TYR A 105 -16.63 15.46 -12.71
CA TYR A 105 -16.19 14.10 -13.00
C TYR A 105 -14.84 13.78 -12.33
N LYS A 106 -13.86 14.69 -12.47
CA LYS A 106 -12.55 14.53 -11.81
C LYS A 106 -12.68 14.51 -10.29
N THR A 107 -13.47 15.43 -9.71
CA THR A 107 -13.68 15.48 -8.25
C THR A 107 -14.28 14.16 -7.71
N LEU A 108 -15.28 13.60 -8.39
CA LEU A 108 -15.92 12.34 -8.02
C LEU A 108 -15.04 11.10 -8.21
N LEU A 109 -13.98 11.17 -9.01
CA LEU A 109 -13.00 10.08 -9.12
C LEU A 109 -11.85 10.22 -8.11
N ILE A 110 -11.59 11.44 -7.65
CA ILE A 110 -10.47 11.77 -6.75
C ILE A 110 -10.88 11.64 -5.27
N TRP A 111 -12.12 11.94 -4.91
CA TRP A 111 -12.54 11.96 -3.50
C TRP A 111 -12.24 10.68 -2.69
N PRO A 112 -12.27 9.43 -3.23
CA PRO A 112 -12.00 8.24 -2.41
C PRO A 112 -10.54 8.17 -1.94
N TYR A 113 -9.64 8.86 -2.64
CA TYR A 113 -8.23 8.98 -2.24
C TYR A 113 -8.07 9.60 -0.85
N ALA A 114 -8.96 10.53 -0.48
CA ALA A 114 -8.95 11.20 0.81
C ALA A 114 -9.47 10.34 1.98
N ILE A 115 -10.06 9.17 1.69
CA ILE A 115 -10.61 8.29 2.73
C ILE A 115 -9.44 7.62 3.49
N ALA A 116 -9.51 7.66 4.82
CA ALA A 116 -8.54 7.02 5.69
C ALA A 116 -8.54 5.49 5.48
N PRO A 117 -7.38 4.81 5.48
CA PRO A 117 -7.32 3.35 5.27
C PRO A 117 -8.22 2.54 6.22
N ALA A 118 -8.32 2.96 7.48
CA ALA A 118 -9.20 2.31 8.46
C ALA A 118 -10.68 2.36 8.05
N VAL A 119 -11.14 3.50 7.50
CA VAL A 119 -12.53 3.66 7.03
C VAL A 119 -12.79 2.79 5.80
N VAL A 120 -11.81 2.66 4.90
CA VAL A 120 -11.91 1.73 3.76
C VAL A 120 -12.11 0.29 4.26
N GLY A 121 -11.34 -0.14 5.27
CA GLY A 121 -11.47 -1.48 5.85
C GLY A 121 -12.84 -1.72 6.51
N VAL A 122 -13.34 -0.77 7.30
CA VAL A 122 -14.68 -0.86 7.91
C VAL A 122 -15.78 -0.90 6.84
N THR A 123 -15.65 -0.07 5.80
CA THR A 123 -16.59 -0.03 4.68
C THR A 123 -16.59 -1.34 3.91
N ALA A 124 -15.41 -1.92 3.64
CA ALA A 124 -15.28 -3.23 3.01
C ALA A 124 -15.94 -4.33 3.86
N ASN A 125 -15.72 -4.34 5.19
CA ASN A 125 -16.40 -5.27 6.09
C ASN A 125 -17.93 -5.14 6.03
N TYR A 126 -18.45 -3.93 5.86
CA TYR A 126 -19.88 -3.73 5.69
C TYR A 126 -20.38 -4.31 4.35
N PHE A 127 -19.70 -4.03 3.23
CA PHE A 127 -20.08 -4.55 1.92
C PHE A 127 -19.97 -6.07 1.79
N PHE A 128 -19.05 -6.69 2.53
CA PHE A 128 -18.80 -8.14 2.54
C PHE A 128 -19.39 -8.84 3.77
N SER A 129 -20.27 -8.19 4.53
CA SER A 129 -20.96 -8.79 5.66
C SER A 129 -21.94 -9.88 5.18
N GLU A 130 -21.93 -11.05 5.84
CA GLU A 130 -22.79 -12.18 5.46
C GLU A 130 -24.30 -11.89 5.56
N ARG A 131 -24.69 -10.93 6.42
CA ARG A 131 -26.11 -10.62 6.70
C ARG A 131 -26.73 -9.62 5.73
N LEU A 132 -26.00 -8.56 5.39
CA LEU A 132 -26.53 -7.39 4.65
C LEU A 132 -25.58 -6.90 3.54
N GLY A 133 -24.45 -7.55 3.36
CA GLY A 133 -23.42 -7.11 2.41
C GLY A 133 -23.85 -7.37 0.98
N LEU A 134 -24.03 -6.29 0.21
CA LEU A 134 -24.42 -6.37 -1.20
C LEU A 134 -23.38 -7.11 -2.06
N LEU A 135 -22.08 -6.91 -1.77
CA LEU A 135 -21.02 -7.62 -2.49
C LEU A 135 -20.94 -9.07 -2.05
N TYR A 136 -21.17 -9.34 -0.75
CA TYR A 136 -21.25 -10.71 -0.26
C TYR A 136 -22.38 -11.49 -0.93
N SER A 137 -23.61 -10.96 -0.92
CA SER A 137 -24.75 -11.65 -1.53
C SER A 137 -24.54 -11.89 -3.02
N PHE A 138 -24.01 -10.90 -3.75
CA PHE A 138 -23.70 -11.04 -5.17
C PHE A 138 -22.73 -12.19 -5.45
N PHE A 139 -21.60 -12.28 -4.74
CA PHE A 139 -20.65 -13.37 -4.93
C PHE A 139 -21.15 -14.71 -4.38
N ASN A 140 -21.94 -14.68 -3.31
CA ASN A 140 -22.55 -15.87 -2.73
C ASN A 140 -23.54 -16.53 -3.70
N ASP A 141 -24.35 -15.74 -4.39
CA ASP A 141 -25.31 -16.25 -5.39
C ASP A 141 -24.61 -16.81 -6.64
N LEU A 142 -23.41 -16.30 -6.97
CA LEU A 142 -22.63 -16.75 -8.12
C LEU A 142 -21.97 -18.13 -7.90
N TRP A 143 -21.31 -18.35 -6.76
CA TRP A 143 -20.53 -19.56 -6.52
C TRP A 143 -20.44 -20.01 -5.05
N GLY A 144 -21.26 -19.45 -4.15
CA GLY A 144 -21.22 -19.78 -2.73
C GLY A 144 -20.06 -19.14 -1.97
N PHE A 145 -19.73 -17.88 -2.31
CA PHE A 145 -18.66 -17.10 -1.70
C PHE A 145 -18.70 -17.09 -0.16
N ASN A 146 -17.62 -17.56 0.45
CA ASN A 146 -17.44 -17.57 1.90
C ASN A 146 -16.00 -17.20 2.26
N TRP A 147 -15.74 -15.90 2.41
CA TRP A 147 -14.42 -15.37 2.74
C TRP A 147 -13.93 -15.73 4.14
N MET A 148 -14.81 -16.12 5.07
CA MET A 148 -14.44 -16.51 6.43
C MET A 148 -13.84 -17.93 6.46
N ASN A 149 -14.36 -18.84 5.63
CA ASN A 149 -13.96 -20.25 5.63
C ASN A 149 -13.09 -20.64 4.42
N SER A 150 -13.10 -19.85 3.34
CA SER A 150 -12.36 -20.13 2.11
C SER A 150 -11.20 -19.15 1.90
N VAL A 151 -10.00 -19.71 1.73
CA VAL A 151 -8.77 -18.93 1.48
C VAL A 151 -8.84 -18.17 0.15
N SER A 152 -9.40 -18.77 -0.90
CA SER A 152 -9.54 -18.10 -2.21
C SER A 152 -10.45 -16.89 -2.12
N ASP A 153 -11.54 -17.01 -1.35
CA ASP A 153 -12.54 -15.96 -1.21
C ASP A 153 -12.02 -14.83 -0.32
N ALA A 154 -11.24 -15.17 0.71
CA ALA A 154 -10.50 -14.18 1.50
C ALA A 154 -9.54 -13.36 0.61
N TYR A 155 -8.87 -13.99 -0.37
CA TYR A 155 -7.98 -13.27 -1.28
C TYR A 155 -8.76 -12.29 -2.16
N ILE A 156 -9.90 -12.71 -2.72
CA ILE A 156 -10.78 -11.86 -3.52
C ILE A 156 -11.29 -10.68 -2.69
N TYR A 157 -11.74 -10.94 -1.45
CA TYR A 157 -12.17 -9.92 -0.51
C TYR A 157 -11.09 -8.85 -0.29
N VAL A 158 -9.86 -9.26 0.07
CA VAL A 158 -8.75 -8.33 0.34
C VAL A 158 -8.35 -7.56 -0.92
N MET A 159 -8.33 -8.22 -2.08
CA MET A 159 -8.00 -7.58 -3.37
C MET A 159 -9.02 -6.51 -3.75
N ILE A 160 -10.32 -6.79 -3.63
CA ILE A 160 -11.38 -5.81 -3.95
C ILE A 160 -11.36 -4.65 -2.95
N ALA A 161 -11.25 -4.96 -1.65
CA ALA A 161 -11.18 -3.95 -0.60
C ALA A 161 -10.00 -2.99 -0.79
N GLY A 162 -8.82 -3.51 -1.14
CA GLY A 162 -7.61 -2.71 -1.35
C GLY A 162 -7.60 -1.92 -2.66
N SER A 163 -8.27 -2.41 -3.71
CA SER A 163 -8.18 -1.80 -5.05
C SER A 163 -8.99 -0.52 -5.19
N TRP A 164 -10.12 -0.37 -4.49
CA TRP A 164 -11.01 0.79 -4.66
C TRP A 164 -10.30 2.14 -4.46
N LYS A 165 -9.62 2.33 -3.32
CA LYS A 165 -8.87 3.57 -3.05
C LYS A 165 -7.65 3.72 -3.98
N GLN A 166 -7.00 2.60 -4.32
CA GLN A 166 -5.80 2.61 -5.14
C GLN A 166 -6.08 3.03 -6.60
N ILE A 167 -7.26 2.70 -7.15
CA ILE A 167 -7.71 3.18 -8.46
C ILE A 167 -7.73 4.71 -8.50
N SER A 168 -8.30 5.36 -7.47
CA SER A 168 -8.34 6.83 -7.37
C SER A 168 -6.94 7.44 -7.25
N ALA A 169 -6.03 6.80 -6.52
CA ALA A 169 -4.64 7.25 -6.43
C ALA A 169 -3.95 7.22 -7.81
N ASN A 170 -4.01 6.08 -8.49
CA ASN A 170 -3.40 5.91 -9.81
C ASN A 170 -4.01 6.86 -10.86
N PHE A 171 -5.33 7.04 -10.82
CA PHE A 171 -6.04 7.99 -11.67
C PHE A 171 -5.46 9.42 -11.56
N ILE A 172 -5.19 9.91 -10.34
CA ILE A 172 -4.60 11.25 -10.12
C ILE A 172 -3.23 11.35 -10.78
N PHE A 173 -2.37 10.36 -10.56
CA PHE A 173 -1.03 10.35 -11.13
C PHE A 173 -1.04 10.30 -12.66
N PHE A 174 -1.88 9.44 -13.27
CA PHE A 174 -2.00 9.37 -14.73
C PHE A 174 -2.61 10.64 -15.32
N LEU A 175 -3.65 11.19 -14.69
CA LEU A 175 -4.28 12.42 -15.16
C LEU A 175 -3.35 13.63 -15.07
N ALA A 176 -2.42 13.66 -14.09
CA ALA A 176 -1.41 14.71 -14.00
C ALA A 176 -0.32 14.58 -15.07
N GLY A 177 -0.12 13.39 -15.64
CA GLY A 177 0.85 13.11 -16.70
C GLY A 177 0.31 13.24 -18.13
N LEU A 178 -1.03 13.23 -18.32
CA LEU A 178 -1.74 13.38 -19.60
C LEU A 178 -2.10 14.84 -19.88
#